data_AF-A0A6B3HCR5-F1
#
_entry.id   AF-A0A6B3HCR5-F1
#
_cell.length_a   1.000
_cell.length_b   1.000
_cell.length_c   1.000
_cell.angle_alpha   90.00
_cell.angle_beta   90.00
_cell.angle_gamma   90.00
#
_symmetry.space_group_name_H-M   'P 1'
#
loop_
_entity.id
_entity.type
_entity.pdbx_description
1 polymer ?
#
loop_
_entity_poly.entity_id
_entity_poly.type
_entity_poly.pdbx_seq_one_letter_code
_entity_poly.pdbx_strand_id
1 'polypeptide(L)'
;YAMFCAFERAYTHLEHGKRGPDSSDPTTTVLGEKGTRPDYWNEERTEWLGWYRYLFLSRSKPSTHLSALGRLSDEELRLNAPEELVALVEHIRKEISL
;
A
#
# COMPACT_ATOMS: atom_id res chain seq x y z
N TYR A 1 -4.26 2.28 1.60
CA TYR A 1 -3.45 2.05 0.39
C TYR A 1 -2.43 3.17 0.15
N ALA A 2 -2.53 4.34 0.81
CA ALA A 2 -1.59 5.45 0.64
C ALA A 2 -0.10 5.05 0.78
N MET A 3 0.24 4.23 1.77
CA MET A 3 1.59 3.67 1.91
C MET A 3 2.05 2.85 0.70
N PHE A 4 1.14 2.07 0.09
CA PHE A 4 1.46 1.30 -1.11
C PHE A 4 1.74 2.22 -2.29
N CYS A 5 0.98 3.29 -2.48
CA CYS A 5 1.26 4.30 -3.51
C CYS A 5 2.58 5.02 -3.30
N ALA A 6 2.82 5.48 -2.07
CA ALA A 6 4.03 6.21 -1.72
C ALA A 6 5.32 5.40 -1.98
N PHE A 7 5.24 4.08 -1.82
CA PHE A 7 6.42 3.21 -1.84
C PHE A 7 6.22 1.97 -2.72
N GLU A 8 5.54 2.12 -3.87
CA GLU A 8 5.11 1.01 -4.72
C GLU A 8 6.23 -0.01 -4.95
N ARG A 9 7.41 0.45 -5.37
CA ARG A 9 8.59 -0.38 -5.63
C ARG A 9 9.03 -1.21 -4.43
N ALA A 10 8.90 -0.68 -3.22
CA ALA A 10 9.28 -1.40 -2.00
C ALA A 10 8.24 -2.48 -1.63
N TYR A 11 6.97 -2.26 -1.95
CA TYR A 11 5.89 -3.24 -1.75
C TYR A 11 5.83 -4.30 -2.86
N THR A 12 6.17 -3.95 -4.10
CA THR A 12 6.18 -4.87 -5.24
C THR A 12 7.49 -5.64 -5.41
N HIS A 13 8.46 -5.41 -4.52
CA HIS A 13 9.68 -6.22 -4.47
C HIS A 13 9.37 -7.68 -4.13
N LEU A 14 9.56 -8.58 -5.09
CA LEU A 14 9.32 -10.00 -4.93
C LEU A 14 10.59 -10.71 -4.44
N GLU A 15 10.52 -11.22 -3.22
CA GLU A 15 11.51 -12.16 -2.68
C GLU A 15 11.60 -13.43 -3.55
N HIS A 16 12.75 -14.13 -3.46
CA HIS A 16 12.98 -15.34 -4.24
C HIS A 16 11.83 -16.35 -4.10
N GLY A 17 11.29 -16.81 -5.23
CA GLY A 17 10.18 -17.77 -5.29
C GLY A 17 8.78 -17.17 -5.07
N LYS A 18 8.65 -15.85 -4.88
CA LYS A 18 7.35 -15.17 -4.85
C LYS A 18 6.95 -14.75 -6.27
N ARG A 19 5.67 -14.97 -6.61
CA ARG A 19 5.11 -14.73 -7.96
C ARG A 19 4.41 -13.37 -8.12
N GLY A 20 4.09 -12.69 -7.02
CA GLY A 20 3.21 -11.52 -7.06
C GLY A 20 1.74 -11.88 -7.26
N PRO A 21 0.91 -10.90 -7.65
CA PRO A 21 -0.51 -11.10 -7.97
C PRO A 21 -0.72 -12.13 -9.07
N ASP A 22 -1.84 -12.85 -9.01
CA ASP A 22 -2.32 -13.66 -10.13
C ASP A 22 -3.17 -12.82 -11.11
N SER A 23 -3.55 -13.42 -12.23
CA SER A 23 -4.35 -12.77 -13.29
C SER A 23 -5.86 -12.78 -13.03
N SER A 24 -6.32 -13.26 -11.87
CA SER A 24 -7.76 -13.29 -11.57
C SER A 24 -8.26 -11.90 -11.17
N ASP A 25 -9.51 -11.57 -11.50
CA ASP A 25 -10.10 -10.28 -11.13
C ASP A 25 -10.09 -10.07 -9.60
N PRO A 26 -9.40 -9.04 -9.07
CA PRO A 26 -9.33 -8.73 -7.64
C PRO A 26 -10.51 -7.94 -7.10
N THR A 27 -11.36 -7.39 -7.96
CA THR A 27 -12.29 -6.31 -7.62
C THR A 27 -13.25 -6.71 -6.50
N THR A 28 -14.00 -7.78 -6.69
CA THR A 28 -14.98 -8.25 -5.69
C THR A 28 -14.31 -8.71 -4.40
N THR A 29 -13.14 -9.34 -4.48
CA THR A 29 -12.42 -9.81 -3.28
C THR A 29 -11.92 -8.63 -2.42
N VAL A 30 -11.47 -7.55 -3.06
CA VAL A 30 -10.90 -6.39 -2.34
C VAL A 30 -11.98 -5.42 -1.88
N LEU A 31 -12.98 -5.16 -2.72
CA LEU A 31 -13.98 -4.10 -2.51
C LEU A 31 -15.33 -4.63 -2.00
N GLY A 32 -15.58 -5.94 -2.11
CA GLY A 32 -16.90 -6.54 -1.90
C GLY A 32 -17.87 -6.22 -3.04
N GLU A 33 -18.99 -6.94 -3.08
CA GLU A 33 -20.00 -6.81 -4.15
C GLU A 33 -20.53 -5.38 -4.31
N LYS A 34 -20.74 -4.69 -3.18
CA LYS A 34 -21.28 -3.32 -3.13
C LYS A 34 -20.24 -2.21 -3.33
N GLY A 35 -18.95 -2.54 -3.36
CA GLY A 35 -17.86 -1.58 -3.50
C GLY A 35 -17.37 -1.38 -4.94
N THR A 36 -17.96 -2.10 -5.90
CA THR A 36 -17.58 -2.06 -7.31
C THR A 36 -18.01 -0.72 -7.94
N ARG A 37 -17.04 0.03 -8.47
CA ARG A 37 -17.26 1.28 -9.23
C ARG A 37 -16.43 1.22 -10.51
N PRO A 38 -16.98 0.70 -11.62
CA PRO A 38 -16.21 0.45 -12.85
C PRO A 38 -15.59 1.70 -13.49
N ASP A 39 -16.24 2.85 -13.29
CA ASP A 39 -15.73 4.17 -13.72
C ASP A 39 -14.49 4.61 -12.94
N TYR A 40 -14.42 4.22 -11.66
CA TYR A 40 -13.30 4.55 -10.78
C TYR A 40 -12.21 3.48 -10.77
N TRP A 41 -12.56 2.20 -10.88
CA TRP A 41 -11.63 1.06 -10.90
C TRP A 41 -11.45 0.54 -12.33
N ASN A 42 -10.87 1.38 -13.19
CA ASN A 42 -10.52 1.00 -14.55
C ASN A 42 -9.38 -0.04 -14.59
N GLU A 43 -8.96 -0.47 -15.78
CA GLU A 43 -7.94 -1.52 -15.96
C GLU A 43 -6.63 -1.21 -15.20
N GLU A 44 -6.12 0.02 -15.31
CA GLU A 44 -4.91 0.48 -14.60
C GLU A 44 -5.09 0.36 -13.08
N ARG A 45 -6.20 0.85 -12.54
CA ARG A 45 -6.47 0.84 -11.09
C ARG A 45 -6.80 -0.56 -10.57
N THR A 46 -7.24 -1.46 -11.43
CA THR A 46 -7.47 -2.87 -11.08
C THR A 46 -6.16 -3.62 -10.84
N GLU A 47 -5.05 -3.22 -11.48
CA GLU A 47 -3.73 -3.75 -11.16
C GLU A 47 -3.34 -3.48 -9.69
N TRP A 48 -3.66 -2.29 -9.18
CA TRP A 48 -3.46 -1.92 -7.78
C TRP A 48 -4.25 -2.81 -6.82
N LEU A 49 -5.47 -3.21 -7.21
CA LEU A 49 -6.28 -4.15 -6.43
C LEU A 49 -5.66 -5.55 -6.43
N GLY A 50 -5.01 -5.97 -7.52
CA GLY A 50 -4.27 -7.23 -7.59
C GLY A 50 -3.13 -7.28 -6.56
N TRP A 51 -2.32 -6.22 -6.55
CA TRP A 51 -1.28 -6.04 -5.53
C TRP A 51 -1.86 -5.92 -4.12
N TYR A 52 -2.94 -5.17 -3.93
CA TYR A 52 -3.57 -5.03 -2.62
C TYR A 52 -4.05 -6.39 -2.07
N ARG A 53 -4.70 -7.21 -2.92
CA ARG A 53 -5.12 -8.57 -2.56
C ARG A 53 -3.92 -9.42 -2.16
N TYR A 54 -2.88 -9.43 -3.00
CA TYR A 54 -1.66 -10.19 -2.76
C TYR A 54 -0.95 -9.82 -1.45
N LEU A 55 -0.82 -8.52 -1.19
CA LEU A 55 -0.03 -7.97 -0.09
C LEU A 55 -0.76 -7.98 1.25
N PHE A 56 -2.09 -7.81 1.27
CA PHE A 56 -2.81 -7.46 2.50
C PHE A 56 -3.99 -8.37 2.84
N LEU A 57 -4.52 -9.18 1.91
CA LEU A 57 -5.63 -10.10 2.23
C LEU A 57 -5.15 -11.48 2.67
N SER A 58 -3.98 -11.91 2.23
CA SER A 58 -3.39 -13.20 2.58
C SER A 58 -2.27 -13.11 3.63
N ARG A 59 -1.90 -11.89 4.04
CA ARG A 59 -0.77 -11.62 4.94
C ARG A 59 -1.13 -10.62 6.02
N SER A 60 -0.37 -10.63 7.10
CA SER A 60 -0.47 -9.62 8.16
C SER A 60 -0.09 -8.24 7.62
N LYS A 61 -1.03 -7.28 7.69
CA LYS A 61 -0.79 -5.89 7.31
C LYS A 61 0.46 -5.30 8.00
N PRO A 62 0.61 -5.38 9.34
CA PRO A 62 1.83 -4.93 10.02
C PRO A 62 3.12 -5.53 9.44
N SER A 63 3.15 -6.85 9.22
CA SER A 63 4.35 -7.53 8.73
C SER A 63 4.69 -7.14 7.29
N THR A 64 3.68 -6.99 6.43
CA THR A 64 3.86 -6.51 5.06
C THR A 64 4.42 -5.08 5.04
N HIS A 65 3.88 -4.19 5.86
CA HIS A 65 4.41 -2.83 6.00
C HIS A 65 5.86 -2.83 6.48
N LEU A 66 6.17 -3.54 7.57
CA LEU A 66 7.52 -3.58 8.11
C LEU A 66 8.54 -4.13 7.11
N SER A 67 8.17 -5.17 6.36
CA SER A 67 9.03 -5.70 5.31
C SER A 67 9.30 -4.64 4.23
N ALA A 68 8.27 -4.00 3.69
CA ALA A 68 8.43 -2.99 2.65
C ALA A 68 9.26 -1.79 3.12
N LEU A 69 8.94 -1.25 4.30
CA LEU A 69 9.63 -0.08 4.85
C LEU A 69 11.07 -0.38 5.26
N GLY A 70 11.37 -1.60 5.69
CA GLY A 70 12.75 -2.01 6.01
C GLY A 70 13.70 -2.04 4.81
N ARG A 71 13.19 -1.86 3.57
CA ARG A 71 14.00 -1.72 2.36
C ARG A 71 14.36 -0.28 2.02
N LEU A 72 13.77 0.69 2.73
CA LEU A 72 13.89 2.11 2.45
C LEU A 72 14.86 2.76 3.44
N SER A 73 15.59 3.75 2.96
CA SER A 73 16.35 4.68 3.81
C SER A 73 15.42 5.67 4.51
N ASP A 74 15.90 6.26 5.61
CA ASP A 74 15.19 7.32 6.33
C ASP A 74 14.88 8.52 5.41
N GLU A 75 15.76 8.83 4.46
CA GLU A 75 15.54 9.89 3.47
C GLU A 75 14.39 9.55 2.52
N GLU A 76 14.35 8.33 1.99
CA GLU A 76 13.25 7.88 1.12
C GLU A 76 11.91 7.89 1.87
N LEU A 77 11.90 7.45 3.14
CA LEU A 77 10.72 7.49 3.99
C LEU A 77 10.22 8.93 4.19
N ARG A 78 11.13 9.87 4.50
CA ARG A 78 10.78 11.27 4.76
C ARG A 78 10.29 11.99 3.50
N LEU A 79 10.92 11.75 2.36
CA LEU A 79 10.60 12.46 1.11
C LEU A 79 9.29 12.00 0.48
N ASN A 80 8.92 10.73 0.66
CA ASN A 80 7.77 10.13 -0.02
C ASN A 80 6.63 9.75 0.93
N ALA A 81 6.71 10.08 2.22
CA ALA A 81 5.64 9.78 3.19
C ALA A 81 4.28 10.30 2.69
N PRO A 82 3.20 9.51 2.82
CA PRO A 82 1.85 9.98 2.52
C PRO A 82 1.49 11.26 3.27
N GLU A 83 0.80 12.18 2.59
CA GLU A 83 0.42 13.48 3.14
C GLU A 83 -0.33 13.35 4.46
N GLU A 84 -1.22 12.36 4.59
CA GLU A 84 -1.99 12.15 5.81
C GLU A 84 -1.11 11.76 7.00
N LEU A 85 -0.01 11.03 6.77
CA LEU A 85 0.94 10.70 7.82
C LEU A 85 1.84 11.89 8.17
N VAL A 86 2.26 12.67 7.18
CA VAL A 86 2.99 13.92 7.41
C VAL A 86 2.14 14.85 8.27
N ALA A 87 0.88 15.07 7.90
CA ALA A 87 -0.05 15.90 8.65
C ALA A 87 -0.27 15.39 10.08
N LEU A 88 -0.40 14.07 10.27
CA LEU A 88 -0.52 13.46 11.59
C LEU A 88 0.73 13.70 12.45
N VAL A 89 1.92 13.49 11.91
CA VAL A 89 3.19 13.70 12.63
C VAL A 89 3.36 15.16 13.02
N GLU A 90 3.10 16.10 12.09
CA GLU A 90 3.17 17.54 12.37
C GLU A 90 2.15 17.96 13.44
N HIS A 91 0.93 17.41 13.40
CA HIS A 91 -0.05 17.65 14.45
C HIS A 91 0.45 17.14 15.81
N ILE A 92 0.97 15.92 15.86
CA ILE A 92 1.53 15.35 17.10
C ILE A 92 2.65 16.24 17.64
N ARG A 93 3.62 16.65 16.79
CA ARG A 93 4.74 17.53 17.18
C ARG A 93 4.26 18.83 17.83
N LYS A 94 3.26 19.47 17.22
CA LYS A 94 2.63 20.69 17.75
C LYS A 94 2.03 20.47 19.15
N GLU A 95 1.32 19.37 19.37
CA GLU A 95 0.66 19.09 20.65
C GLU A 95 1.63 18.64 21.74
N ILE A 96 2.73 17.96 21.37
CA ILE A 96 3.75 17.49 22.32
C ILE A 96 4.88 18.50 22.57
N SER A 97 4.78 19.72 22.04
CA SER A 97 5.79 20.79 22.17
C SER A 97 7.21 20.38 21.72
N LEU A 98 7.31 19.66 20.60
CA LEU A 98 8.57 19.35 19.90
C LEU A 98 8.75 20.21 18.64
#